data_AF-A0A9P0PFP6-F1
#
_entry.id   AF-A0A9P0PFP6-F1
#
_cell.length_a   1.000
_cell.length_b   1.000
_cell.length_c   1.000
_cell.angle_alpha   90.00
_cell.angle_beta   90.00
_cell.angle_gamma   90.00
#
_symmetry.space_group_name_H-M   'P 1'
#
loop_
_entity.id
_entity.type
_entity.pdbx_description
1 polymer ?
#
loop_
_entity_poly.entity_id
_entity_poly.type
_entity_poly.pdbx_seq_one_letter_code
_entity_poly.pdbx_strand_id
1 'polypeptide(L)'
;MYFDDSDFIDICHCTNVRFLQEKGKPMNLTAEEVRHFFGFSVLISCLKYPQIKMYWAKTTKVNSIANLMTRDRYFQIRSILKVVIDADVPENEKKADKLFKIRPLIDRIKKGCKSLPRCQEVAIDEQMIPFTGMCHMKQFVRGKPNPDAFKNFVCATPKGLVLDFEIYQGKNTSLDNKVTNLGVGPSSVVKLSETLLERTHIYVDRYFTTLPLIEYMLNTKKMLLTGTIMKSRLPKAANLTSDTMMARLGRGSSAQDVRCDGNINIVQWYFMKSVILASSSLQIEASDDCRRWSKKDSKYLHVPRPNIVKKYNECMGGIDLIDRMISYYRIGARSKKWTVKSIFHLFVLAIANSWIFYRDDRQKLGDRKIMKFLEFKVAVAELLLKSDKSENYSTGISTLATRSSSGPRPLSQSYFLQKNKPIEHFPALASDLKNSMRCKNQGCKQKAKVFCEFCDVFLCLTGHKNCFKEFHLK
;
A
#
# COMPACT_ATOMS: atom_id res chain seq x y z
N MET A 1 12.67 -4.52 6.63
CA MET A 1 12.16 -5.76 5.98
C MET A 1 11.94 -5.56 4.49
N TYR A 2 11.08 -4.61 4.07
CA TYR A 2 10.79 -4.38 2.65
C TYR A 2 11.72 -3.37 1.96
N PHE A 3 12.13 -2.34 2.69
CA PHE A 3 13.07 -1.31 2.22
C PHE A 3 14.10 -1.05 3.31
N ASP A 4 15.32 -0.70 2.90
CA ASP A 4 16.38 -0.14 3.71
C ASP A 4 17.07 1.01 2.95
N ASP A 5 18.09 1.62 3.56
CA ASP A 5 18.79 2.77 2.96
C ASP A 5 19.52 2.43 1.66
N SER A 6 19.97 1.18 1.48
CA SER A 6 20.62 0.75 0.24
C SER A 6 19.66 0.81 -0.94
N ASP A 7 18.38 0.47 -0.74
CA ASP A 7 17.36 0.56 -1.78
C ASP A 7 17.20 2.00 -2.29
N PHE A 8 17.27 3.00 -1.41
CA PHE A 8 17.18 4.42 -1.82
C PHE A 8 18.44 4.91 -2.53
N ILE A 9 19.61 4.40 -2.15
CA ILE A 9 20.89 4.67 -2.82
C ILE A 9 20.87 4.09 -4.24
N ASP A 10 20.41 2.86 -4.42
CA ASP A 10 20.34 2.21 -5.73
C ASP A 10 19.36 2.91 -6.67
N ILE A 11 18.17 3.28 -6.17
CA ILE A 11 17.19 4.07 -6.92
C ILE A 11 17.78 5.43 -7.31
N CYS A 12 18.50 6.07 -6.39
CA CYS A 12 19.19 7.34 -6.65
C CYS A 12 20.22 7.19 -7.77
N HIS A 13 21.09 6.19 -7.68
CA HIS A 13 22.11 5.90 -8.69
C HIS A 13 21.48 5.66 -10.07
N CYS A 14 20.53 4.73 -10.17
CA CYS A 14 19.83 4.41 -11.42
C CYS A 14 19.13 5.63 -12.04
N THR A 15 18.52 6.46 -11.18
CA THR A 15 17.79 7.66 -11.61
C THR A 15 18.75 8.75 -12.11
N ASN A 16 19.90 8.95 -11.46
CA ASN A 16 20.95 9.86 -11.90
C ASN A 16 21.54 9.44 -13.25
N VAL A 17 21.90 8.16 -13.41
CA VAL A 17 22.45 7.61 -14.67
C VAL A 17 21.47 7.84 -15.81
N ARG A 18 20.19 7.53 -15.61
CA ARG A 18 19.17 7.77 -16.62
C ARG A 18 19.05 9.24 -16.99
N PHE A 19 19.06 10.14 -16.01
CA PHE A 19 18.96 11.56 -16.29
C PHE A 19 20.16 12.07 -17.10
N LEU A 20 21.36 11.61 -16.76
CA LEU A 20 22.58 11.92 -17.51
C LEU A 20 22.47 11.45 -18.97
N GLN A 21 21.99 10.23 -19.20
CA GLN A 21 21.76 9.68 -20.54
C GLN A 21 20.71 10.46 -21.34
N GLU A 22 19.58 10.85 -20.73
CA GLU A 22 18.50 11.57 -21.42
C GLU A 22 18.78 13.08 -21.62
N LYS A 23 19.63 13.70 -20.79
CA LYS A 23 19.81 15.16 -20.74
C LYS A 23 21.25 15.64 -20.94
N GLY A 24 22.24 14.75 -20.98
CA GLY A 24 23.66 15.10 -21.15
C GLY A 24 24.26 15.89 -19.99
N LYS A 25 23.58 15.97 -18.83
CA LYS A 25 24.06 16.70 -17.64
C LYS A 25 23.62 16.02 -16.35
N PRO A 26 24.37 16.18 -15.24
CA PRO A 26 24.02 15.51 -13.99
C PRO A 26 22.75 16.10 -13.36
N MET A 27 21.93 15.24 -12.74
CA MET A 27 20.74 15.64 -11.98
C MET A 27 21.07 16.09 -10.55
N ASN A 28 22.23 15.65 -10.04
CA ASN A 28 22.66 15.79 -8.65
C ASN A 28 21.56 15.34 -7.67
N LEU A 29 20.89 14.23 -7.97
CA LEU A 29 19.93 13.62 -7.05
C LEU A 29 20.67 12.93 -5.91
N THR A 30 20.20 13.10 -4.69
CA THR A 30 20.73 12.42 -3.50
C THR A 30 19.79 11.32 -3.01
N ALA A 31 20.30 10.35 -2.26
CA ALA A 31 19.48 9.30 -1.64
C ALA A 31 18.44 9.89 -0.66
N GLU A 32 18.81 10.95 0.07
CA GLU A 32 17.89 11.71 0.92
C GLU A 32 16.73 12.31 0.12
N GLU A 33 16.99 12.92 -1.05
CA GLU A 33 15.92 13.43 -1.92
C GLU A 33 15.01 12.32 -2.45
N VAL A 34 15.54 11.14 -2.75
CA VAL A 34 14.73 9.97 -3.15
C VAL A 34 13.85 9.52 -1.99
N ARG A 35 14.39 9.42 -0.77
CA ARG A 35 13.65 9.09 0.45
C ARG A 35 12.52 10.09 0.68
N HIS A 36 12.83 11.37 0.61
CA HIS A 36 11.86 12.46 0.70
C HIS A 36 10.78 12.35 -0.38
N PHE A 37 11.15 12.04 -1.61
CA PHE A 37 10.21 11.84 -2.72
C PHE A 37 9.19 10.72 -2.43
N PHE A 38 9.62 9.60 -1.85
CA PHE A 38 8.70 8.54 -1.43
C PHE A 38 7.85 8.96 -0.22
N GLY A 39 8.45 9.58 0.80
CA GLY A 39 7.72 10.14 1.95
C GLY A 39 6.62 11.11 1.54
N PHE A 40 6.91 12.01 0.60
CA PHE A 40 5.92 12.90 0.00
C PHE A 40 4.83 12.16 -0.75
N SER A 41 5.20 11.18 -1.56
CA SER A 41 4.21 10.42 -2.32
C SER A 41 3.25 9.66 -1.40
N VAL A 42 3.74 9.16 -0.25
CA VAL A 42 2.91 8.59 0.82
C VAL A 42 1.99 9.65 1.42
N LEU A 43 2.52 10.80 1.85
CA LEU A 43 1.73 11.85 2.49
C LEU A 43 0.64 12.41 1.55
N ILE A 44 0.96 12.60 0.27
CA ILE A 44 0.02 12.99 -0.78
C ILE A 44 -1.13 11.99 -0.90
N SER A 45 -0.85 10.69 -0.76
CA SER A 45 -1.88 9.64 -0.82
C SER A 45 -2.81 9.62 0.40
N CYS A 46 -2.36 10.18 1.53
CA CYS A 46 -3.16 10.36 2.74
C CYS A 46 -4.05 11.61 2.63
N LEU A 47 -3.49 12.74 2.18
CA LEU A 47 -4.17 14.04 2.11
C LEU A 47 -5.12 14.21 0.92
N LYS A 48 -4.82 13.57 -0.21
CA LYS A 48 -5.70 13.46 -1.39
C LYS A 48 -6.19 14.78 -1.98
N TYR A 49 -5.36 15.82 -2.01
CA TYR A 49 -5.71 17.03 -2.76
C TYR A 49 -5.98 16.69 -4.24
N PRO A 50 -6.97 17.35 -4.89
CA PRO A 50 -7.37 17.07 -6.26
C PRO A 50 -6.22 17.12 -7.27
N GLN A 51 -5.23 17.98 -7.03
CA GLN A 51 -4.06 18.15 -7.90
C GLN A 51 -2.78 18.24 -7.07
N ILE A 52 -1.73 17.54 -7.51
CA ILE A 52 -0.43 17.53 -6.82
C ILE A 52 0.15 18.94 -6.65
N LYS A 53 -0.03 19.84 -7.63
CA LYS A 53 0.49 21.21 -7.51
C LYS A 53 -0.08 22.00 -6.32
N MET A 54 -1.24 21.59 -5.79
CA MET A 54 -1.88 22.25 -4.64
C MET A 54 -1.03 22.16 -3.37
N TYR A 55 -0.20 21.13 -3.21
CA TYR A 55 0.69 21.02 -2.04
C TYR A 55 1.72 22.16 -1.93
N TRP A 56 1.99 22.86 -3.04
CA TRP A 56 2.87 24.03 -3.11
C TRP A 56 2.12 25.34 -3.40
N ALA A 57 0.79 25.32 -3.58
CA ALA A 57 0.02 26.51 -3.89
C ALA A 57 -0.12 27.40 -2.65
N LYS A 58 -0.09 28.74 -2.83
CA LYS A 58 -0.07 29.72 -1.73
C LYS A 58 -1.13 29.49 -0.66
N THR A 59 -2.35 29.11 -1.04
CA THR A 59 -3.50 28.94 -0.13
C THR A 59 -3.61 27.55 0.47
N THR A 60 -3.12 26.51 -0.21
CA THR A 60 -3.25 25.10 0.21
C THR A 60 -1.89 24.46 0.50
N LYS A 61 -0.89 25.28 0.79
CA LYS A 61 0.49 24.82 0.99
C LYS A 61 0.55 23.88 2.18
N VAL A 62 1.16 22.72 1.99
CA VAL A 62 1.51 21.84 3.10
C VAL A 62 2.98 22.07 3.41
N ASN A 63 3.27 22.77 4.52
CA ASN A 63 4.63 23.21 4.85
C ASN A 63 5.61 22.04 4.99
N SER A 64 5.19 20.94 5.60
CA SER A 64 6.00 19.71 5.70
C SER A 64 6.40 19.15 4.33
N ILE A 65 5.67 19.50 3.26
CA ILE A 65 5.99 19.12 1.87
C ILE A 65 6.82 20.19 1.19
N ALA A 66 6.26 21.37 1.09
CA ALA A 66 6.80 22.43 0.24
C ALA A 66 8.10 23.04 0.75
N ASN A 67 8.50 22.77 2.00
CA ASN A 67 9.76 23.24 2.55
C ASN A 67 10.96 22.31 2.26
N LEU A 68 10.78 20.99 2.06
CA LEU A 68 11.91 20.09 1.80
C LEU A 68 12.19 19.88 0.31
N MET A 69 11.18 19.99 -0.55
CA MET A 69 11.37 19.85 -2.00
C MET A 69 10.45 20.78 -2.77
N THR A 70 10.96 21.37 -3.84
CA THR A 70 10.15 22.20 -4.74
C THR A 70 9.21 21.34 -5.58
N ARG A 71 8.10 21.93 -6.02
CA ARG A 71 7.14 21.28 -6.93
C ARG A 71 7.83 20.69 -8.15
N ASP A 72 8.71 21.49 -8.78
CA ASP A 72 9.33 21.12 -10.04
C ASP A 72 10.37 20.01 -9.84
N ARG A 73 11.09 20.01 -8.71
CA ARG A 73 11.98 18.90 -8.34
C ARG A 73 11.21 17.60 -8.13
N TYR A 74 10.06 17.63 -7.46
CA TYR A 74 9.20 16.46 -7.29
C TYR A 74 8.77 15.88 -8.65
N PHE A 75 8.29 16.73 -9.57
CA PHE A 75 7.90 16.26 -10.91
C PHE A 75 9.09 15.78 -11.74
N GLN A 76 10.27 16.40 -11.61
CA GLN A 76 11.49 15.97 -12.28
C GLN A 76 11.88 14.55 -11.85
N ILE A 77 12.00 14.30 -10.53
CA ILE A 77 12.30 12.98 -9.97
C ILE A 77 11.26 11.96 -10.44
N ARG A 78 9.98 12.28 -10.27
CA ARG A 78 8.88 11.41 -10.71
C ARG A 78 8.93 11.05 -12.19
N SER A 79 9.35 12.01 -13.03
CA SER A 79 9.39 11.82 -14.47
C SER A 79 10.53 10.89 -14.89
N ILE A 80 11.65 10.88 -14.18
CA ILE A 80 12.86 10.15 -14.56
C ILE A 80 13.12 8.91 -13.69
N LEU A 81 12.36 8.72 -12.61
CA LEU A 81 12.52 7.63 -11.63
C LEU A 81 12.81 6.27 -12.28
N LYS A 82 13.86 5.62 -11.78
CA LYS A 82 14.37 4.35 -12.30
C LYS A 82 14.94 3.50 -11.15
N VAL A 83 14.80 2.18 -11.27
CA VAL A 83 15.31 1.20 -10.27
C VAL A 83 16.29 0.18 -10.87
N VAL A 84 16.64 0.35 -12.15
CA VAL A 84 17.61 -0.48 -12.87
C VAL A 84 18.20 0.34 -14.02
N ILE A 85 19.49 0.16 -14.31
CA ILE A 85 20.11 0.77 -15.48
C ILE A 85 19.82 -0.12 -16.69
N ASP A 86 19.12 0.42 -17.70
CA ASP A 86 18.66 -0.38 -18.85
C ASP A 86 19.84 -0.95 -19.65
N ALA A 87 21.01 -0.29 -19.65
CA ALA A 87 22.20 -0.76 -20.35
C ALA A 87 22.84 -2.01 -19.68
N ASP A 88 22.64 -2.17 -18.37
CA ASP A 88 23.24 -3.27 -17.60
C ASP A 88 22.45 -4.57 -17.72
N VAL A 89 21.24 -4.51 -18.30
CA VAL A 89 20.39 -5.68 -18.51
C VAL A 89 20.61 -6.25 -19.92
N PRO A 90 21.07 -7.50 -20.05
CA PRO A 90 21.24 -8.16 -21.34
C PRO A 90 19.94 -8.19 -22.18
N GLU A 91 20.08 -8.13 -23.50
CA GLU A 91 18.91 -8.04 -24.40
C GLU A 91 18.03 -9.30 -24.39
N ASN A 92 18.63 -10.47 -24.17
CA ASN A 92 17.90 -11.73 -23.96
C ASN A 92 17.04 -11.66 -22.69
N GLU A 93 17.52 -11.07 -21.60
CA GLU A 93 16.76 -10.90 -20.36
C GLU A 93 15.61 -9.90 -20.53
N LYS A 94 15.83 -8.79 -21.25
CA LYS A 94 14.76 -7.83 -21.57
C LYS A 94 13.62 -8.46 -22.36
N LYS A 95 13.94 -9.38 -23.28
CA LYS A 95 12.95 -10.13 -24.06
C LYS A 95 12.24 -11.18 -23.21
N ALA A 96 12.95 -11.81 -22.28
CA ALA A 96 12.41 -12.83 -21.40
C ALA A 96 11.49 -12.25 -20.30
N ASP A 97 11.89 -11.13 -19.68
CA ASP A 97 11.16 -10.48 -18.58
C ASP A 97 10.67 -9.08 -18.99
N LYS A 98 9.39 -8.95 -19.31
CA LYS A 98 8.79 -7.64 -19.66
C LYS A 98 8.78 -6.67 -18.48
N LEU A 99 8.96 -7.16 -17.25
CA LEU A 99 9.02 -6.38 -16.03
C LEU A 99 10.44 -6.01 -15.62
N PHE A 100 11.48 -6.29 -16.43
CA PHE A 100 12.89 -6.06 -16.07
C PHE A 100 13.14 -4.65 -15.49
N LYS A 101 12.44 -3.63 -16.03
CA LYS A 101 12.53 -2.22 -15.59
C LYS A 101 12.18 -1.96 -14.13
N ILE A 102 11.48 -2.89 -13.49
CA ILE A 102 11.09 -2.84 -12.08
C ILE A 102 11.43 -4.14 -11.33
N ARG A 103 12.13 -5.08 -11.97
CA ARG A 103 12.44 -6.40 -11.43
C ARG A 103 13.21 -6.32 -10.10
N PRO A 104 14.26 -5.49 -9.94
CA PRO A 104 14.95 -5.37 -8.65
C PRO A 104 14.00 -5.02 -7.50
N LEU A 105 13.05 -4.11 -7.75
CA LEU A 105 12.05 -3.73 -6.78
C LEU A 105 11.04 -4.86 -6.51
N ILE A 106 10.57 -5.56 -7.54
CA ILE A 106 9.68 -6.73 -7.35
C ILE A 106 10.36 -7.74 -6.44
N ASP A 107 11.60 -8.11 -6.74
CA ASP A 107 12.32 -9.16 -6.02
C ASP A 107 12.62 -8.73 -4.59
N ARG A 108 12.93 -7.45 -4.38
CA ARG A 108 13.09 -6.86 -3.05
C ARG A 108 11.83 -7.00 -2.18
N ILE A 109 10.66 -6.71 -2.75
CA ILE A 109 9.38 -6.83 -2.02
C ILE A 109 9.02 -8.30 -1.81
N LYS A 110 9.22 -9.15 -2.82
CA LYS A 110 9.02 -10.61 -2.70
C LYS A 110 9.91 -11.20 -1.61
N LYS A 111 11.16 -10.76 -1.47
CA LYS A 111 12.05 -11.15 -0.36
C LYS A 111 11.42 -10.84 0.99
N GLY A 112 10.88 -9.63 1.18
CA GLY A 112 10.16 -9.26 2.41
C GLY A 112 8.87 -10.04 2.65
N CYS A 113 8.12 -10.40 1.59
CA CYS A 113 6.93 -11.25 1.73
C CYS A 113 7.31 -12.69 2.10
N LYS A 114 8.41 -13.20 1.55
CA LYS A 114 8.91 -14.55 1.80
C LYS A 114 9.55 -14.71 3.18
N SER A 115 10.03 -13.64 3.80
CA SER A 115 10.51 -13.68 5.19
C SER A 115 9.40 -13.70 6.24
N LEU A 116 8.13 -13.51 5.85
CA LEU A 116 7.01 -13.54 6.79
C LEU A 116 6.65 -14.97 7.22
N PRO A 117 6.22 -15.17 8.48
CA PRO A 117 5.72 -16.46 8.97
C PRO A 117 4.60 -17.01 8.09
N ARG A 118 4.65 -18.33 7.83
CA ARG A 118 3.60 -19.04 7.09
C ARG A 118 2.48 -19.46 8.03
N CYS A 119 1.25 -19.53 7.51
CA CYS A 119 0.07 -19.95 8.25
C CYS A 119 -0.62 -21.13 7.55
N GLN A 120 -1.50 -21.81 8.29
CA GLN A 120 -2.18 -23.01 7.82
C GLN A 120 -3.35 -22.72 6.87
N GLU A 121 -3.81 -21.48 6.76
CA GLU A 121 -4.89 -21.09 5.85
C GLU A 121 -4.46 -19.86 5.05
N VAL A 122 -4.58 -19.91 3.72
CA VAL A 122 -4.25 -18.80 2.82
C VAL A 122 -5.25 -18.71 1.68
N ALA A 123 -5.43 -17.52 1.12
CA ALA A 123 -6.18 -17.30 -0.11
C ALA A 123 -5.24 -16.91 -1.25
N ILE A 124 -5.52 -17.41 -2.45
CA ILE A 124 -4.86 -17.01 -3.69
C ILE A 124 -5.91 -16.44 -4.64
N ASP A 125 -5.68 -15.22 -5.10
CA ASP A 125 -6.59 -14.54 -6.03
C ASP A 125 -5.85 -13.49 -6.88
N GLU A 126 -6.58 -12.85 -7.78
CA GLU A 126 -6.12 -11.77 -8.64
C GLU A 126 -6.44 -10.37 -8.11
N GLN A 127 -5.36 -9.59 -7.96
CA GLN A 127 -5.38 -8.16 -7.71
C GLN A 127 -5.12 -7.39 -9.01
N MET A 128 -5.77 -6.24 -9.18
CA MET A 128 -5.53 -5.33 -10.30
C MET A 128 -4.67 -4.14 -9.88
N ILE A 129 -3.57 -3.89 -10.59
CA ILE A 129 -2.71 -2.70 -10.42
C ILE A 129 -3.13 -1.64 -11.45
N PRO A 130 -3.83 -0.57 -11.05
CA PRO A 130 -4.52 0.28 -12.03
C PRO A 130 -3.57 1.16 -12.84
N PHE A 131 -3.70 1.07 -14.16
CA PHE A 131 -2.91 1.84 -15.10
C PHE A 131 -3.68 2.06 -16.40
N THR A 132 -3.98 3.31 -16.72
CA THR A 132 -4.77 3.69 -17.91
C THR A 132 -3.90 4.07 -19.11
N GLY A 133 -2.57 4.07 -18.98
CA GLY A 133 -1.67 4.39 -20.09
C GLY A 133 -1.48 3.21 -21.05
N MET A 134 -0.71 3.42 -22.11
CA MET A 134 -0.38 2.38 -23.08
C MET A 134 0.69 1.43 -22.50
N CYS A 135 0.35 0.14 -22.40
CA CYS A 135 1.30 -0.93 -22.10
C CYS A 135 0.70 -2.28 -22.54
N HIS A 136 1.51 -3.10 -23.21
CA HIS A 136 1.13 -4.41 -23.75
C HIS A 136 0.86 -5.48 -22.67
N MET A 137 1.27 -5.25 -21.41
CA MET A 137 1.02 -6.17 -20.30
C MET A 137 -0.33 -5.95 -19.62
N LYS A 138 -1.07 -4.88 -19.96
CA LYS A 138 -2.39 -4.66 -19.37
C LYS A 138 -3.34 -5.79 -19.75
N GLN A 139 -4.25 -6.10 -18.83
CA GLN A 139 -5.30 -7.08 -19.02
C GLN A 139 -6.64 -6.41 -18.77
N PHE A 140 -7.63 -6.77 -19.58
CA PHE A 140 -9.01 -6.38 -19.37
C PHE A 140 -9.74 -7.44 -18.55
N VAL A 141 -10.08 -7.12 -17.30
CA VAL A 141 -10.82 -8.02 -16.40
C VAL A 141 -12.19 -7.41 -16.11
N ARG A 142 -13.21 -7.94 -16.80
CA ARG A 142 -14.60 -7.48 -16.67
C ARG A 142 -15.08 -7.62 -15.22
N GLY A 143 -15.75 -6.58 -14.71
CA GLY A 143 -16.37 -6.60 -13.38
C GLY A 143 -15.47 -6.14 -12.22
N LYS A 144 -14.15 -5.98 -12.43
CA LYS A 144 -13.26 -5.34 -11.45
C LYS A 144 -13.38 -3.81 -11.54
N PRO A 145 -13.21 -3.05 -10.43
CA PRO A 145 -13.35 -1.58 -10.43
C PRO A 145 -12.39 -0.86 -11.39
N ASN A 146 -11.22 -1.44 -11.66
CA ASN A 146 -10.26 -0.96 -12.65
C ASN A 146 -10.04 -2.10 -13.65
N PRO A 147 -10.91 -2.24 -14.67
CA PRO A 147 -10.91 -3.42 -15.52
C PRO A 147 -9.70 -3.45 -16.47
N ASP A 148 -9.18 -2.29 -16.90
CA ASP A 148 -7.96 -2.19 -17.71
C ASP A 148 -6.76 -1.85 -16.80
N ALA A 149 -5.99 -2.87 -16.44
CA ALA A 149 -4.93 -2.79 -15.42
C ALA A 149 -3.92 -3.93 -15.54
N PHE A 150 -2.79 -3.88 -14.82
CA PHE A 150 -1.93 -5.06 -14.71
C PHE A 150 -2.56 -6.09 -13.77
N LYS A 151 -2.61 -7.35 -14.20
CA LYS A 151 -3.06 -8.46 -13.36
C LYS A 151 -1.91 -8.94 -12.47
N ASN A 152 -2.16 -9.09 -11.19
CA ASN A 152 -1.22 -9.57 -10.19
C ASN A 152 -1.86 -10.74 -9.43
N PHE A 153 -1.24 -11.92 -9.43
CA PHE A 153 -1.66 -13.02 -8.59
C PHE A 153 -1.08 -12.85 -7.19
N VAL A 154 -1.89 -12.96 -6.15
CA VAL A 154 -1.52 -12.64 -4.77
C VAL A 154 -1.89 -13.80 -3.87
N CYS A 155 -0.95 -14.22 -3.03
CA CYS A 155 -1.17 -15.15 -1.92
C CYS A 155 -1.21 -14.35 -0.61
N ALA A 156 -2.30 -14.43 0.13
CA ALA A 156 -2.47 -13.68 1.38
C ALA A 156 -3.11 -14.51 2.49
N THR A 157 -2.85 -14.13 3.74
CA THR A 157 -3.53 -14.69 4.91
C THR A 157 -4.97 -14.18 5.01
N PRO A 158 -5.84 -14.81 5.83
CA PRO A 158 -7.20 -14.32 6.10
C PRO A 158 -7.24 -12.88 6.65
N LYS A 159 -6.15 -12.40 7.26
CA LYS A 159 -6.01 -11.03 7.76
C LYS A 159 -5.54 -10.03 6.70
N GLY A 160 -5.27 -10.49 5.47
CA GLY A 160 -4.80 -9.70 4.32
C GLY A 160 -3.29 -9.51 4.24
N LEU A 161 -2.49 -10.24 5.03
CA LEU A 161 -1.03 -10.16 4.95
C LEU A 161 -0.55 -10.90 3.70
N VAL A 162 0.10 -10.22 2.76
CA VAL A 162 0.57 -10.83 1.52
C VAL A 162 1.88 -11.60 1.74
N LEU A 163 1.87 -12.90 1.43
CA LEU A 163 2.98 -13.83 1.63
C LEU A 163 3.82 -14.07 0.37
N ASP A 164 3.21 -13.94 -0.81
CA ASP A 164 3.88 -13.96 -2.11
C ASP A 164 2.96 -13.34 -3.18
N PHE A 165 3.53 -12.95 -4.32
CA PHE A 165 2.78 -12.46 -5.48
C PHE A 165 3.54 -12.67 -6.80
N GLU A 166 2.81 -12.68 -7.91
CA GLU A 166 3.38 -12.78 -9.26
C GLU A 166 2.60 -11.89 -10.25
N ILE A 167 3.29 -10.93 -10.86
CA ILE A 167 2.68 -10.01 -11.82
C ILE A 167 2.62 -10.70 -13.18
N TYR A 168 1.43 -10.77 -13.76
CA TYR A 168 1.19 -11.43 -15.04
C TYR A 168 1.81 -10.66 -16.21
N GLN A 169 2.57 -11.36 -17.06
CA GLN A 169 3.31 -10.80 -18.20
C GLN A 169 2.86 -11.38 -19.56
N GLY A 170 1.73 -12.10 -19.59
CA GLY A 170 1.35 -12.91 -20.73
C GLY A 170 2.12 -14.23 -20.77
N LYS A 171 2.61 -14.61 -21.96
CA LYS A 171 3.42 -15.83 -22.18
C LYS A 171 4.73 -15.87 -21.39
N ASN A 172 5.25 -14.70 -21.00
CA ASN A 172 6.50 -14.53 -20.24
C ASN A 172 6.32 -14.64 -18.72
N THR A 173 5.12 -14.95 -18.24
CA THR A 173 4.89 -15.09 -16.80
C THR A 173 5.67 -16.29 -16.28
N SER A 174 6.51 -16.10 -15.26
CA SER A 174 7.31 -17.16 -14.65
C SER A 174 6.41 -18.09 -13.84
N LEU A 175 5.84 -19.09 -14.52
CA LEU A 175 5.04 -20.16 -13.94
C LEU A 175 5.83 -21.46 -13.97
N ASP A 176 5.49 -22.41 -13.11
CA ASP A 176 6.17 -23.71 -13.08
C ASP A 176 5.90 -24.49 -14.37
N ASN A 177 6.97 -24.72 -15.14
CA ASN A 177 6.93 -25.42 -16.43
C ASN A 177 6.37 -26.85 -16.31
N LYS A 178 6.47 -27.47 -15.12
CA LYS A 178 6.00 -28.83 -14.86
C LYS A 178 4.48 -28.95 -14.83
N VAL A 179 3.75 -27.85 -14.68
CA VAL A 179 2.28 -27.82 -14.56
C VAL A 179 1.61 -26.97 -15.64
N THR A 180 2.28 -26.81 -16.78
CA THR A 180 1.77 -26.03 -17.92
C THR A 180 0.45 -26.58 -18.48
N ASN A 181 0.23 -27.88 -18.37
CA ASN A 181 -1.00 -28.57 -18.73
C ASN A 181 -2.23 -28.17 -17.88
N LEU A 182 -2.04 -27.59 -16.70
CA LEU A 182 -3.15 -27.14 -15.84
C LEU A 182 -3.73 -25.78 -16.29
N GLY A 183 -2.98 -25.03 -17.11
CA GLY A 183 -3.34 -23.68 -17.55
C GLY A 183 -2.95 -22.58 -16.56
N VAL A 184 -2.90 -21.34 -17.05
CA VAL A 184 -2.30 -20.17 -16.37
C VAL A 184 -2.80 -19.96 -14.94
N GLY A 185 -4.12 -20.03 -14.71
CA GLY A 185 -4.71 -19.87 -13.38
C GLY A 185 -4.20 -20.93 -12.40
N PRO A 186 -4.52 -22.21 -12.60
CA PRO A 186 -3.98 -23.31 -11.80
C PRO A 186 -2.45 -23.28 -11.61
N SER A 187 -1.67 -23.04 -12.67
CA SER A 187 -0.20 -22.98 -12.55
C SER A 187 0.28 -21.84 -11.65
N SER A 188 -0.47 -20.71 -11.58
CA SER A 188 -0.16 -19.62 -10.64
C SER A 188 -0.42 -19.99 -9.18
N VAL A 189 -1.43 -20.83 -8.90
CA VAL A 189 -1.68 -21.38 -7.56
C VAL A 189 -0.51 -22.24 -7.12
N VAL A 190 -0.06 -23.15 -7.99
CA VAL A 190 1.10 -24.01 -7.75
C VAL A 190 2.37 -23.18 -7.51
N LYS A 191 2.57 -22.11 -8.30
CA LYS A 191 3.72 -21.22 -8.15
C LYS A 191 3.73 -20.51 -6.81
N LEU A 192 2.59 -19.94 -6.42
CA LEU A 192 2.46 -19.17 -5.18
C LEU A 192 2.42 -20.07 -3.92
N SER A 193 2.21 -21.38 -4.09
CA SER A 193 2.25 -22.33 -2.98
C SER A 193 3.65 -22.87 -2.68
N GLU A 194 4.68 -22.57 -3.47
CA GLU A 194 6.05 -23.11 -3.33
C GLU A 194 6.67 -22.90 -1.95
N THR A 195 6.30 -21.81 -1.26
CA THR A 195 6.85 -21.44 0.05
C THR A 195 5.89 -21.71 1.20
N LEU A 196 4.77 -22.38 0.94
CA LEU A 196 3.79 -22.76 1.95
C LEU A 196 4.15 -24.11 2.58
N LEU A 197 3.64 -24.35 3.78
CA LEU A 197 3.87 -25.61 4.50
C LEU A 197 2.98 -26.72 3.95
N GLU A 198 3.40 -27.97 4.07
CA GLU A 198 2.49 -29.10 3.87
C GLU A 198 1.26 -28.96 4.76
N ARG A 199 0.13 -29.52 4.30
CA ARG A 199 -1.20 -29.42 4.91
C ARG A 199 -1.79 -28.02 4.99
N THR A 200 -1.11 -26.99 4.47
CA THR A 200 -1.71 -25.66 4.28
C THR A 200 -2.97 -25.78 3.43
N HIS A 201 -4.02 -25.10 3.85
CA HIS A 201 -5.29 -25.02 3.17
C HIS A 201 -5.37 -23.75 2.33
N ILE A 202 -5.46 -23.95 1.03
CA ILE A 202 -5.50 -22.89 0.03
C ILE A 202 -6.93 -22.66 -0.44
N TYR A 203 -7.36 -21.41 -0.38
CA TYR A 203 -8.67 -20.97 -0.85
C TYR A 203 -8.52 -20.17 -2.15
N VAL A 204 -9.30 -20.50 -3.18
CA VAL A 204 -9.19 -19.87 -4.50
C VAL A 204 -10.54 -19.61 -5.15
N ASP A 205 -10.59 -18.61 -6.04
CA ASP A 205 -11.79 -18.29 -6.80
C ASP A 205 -12.05 -19.29 -7.96
N ARG A 206 -13.12 -19.03 -8.73
CA ARG A 206 -13.53 -19.84 -9.88
C ARG A 206 -12.60 -19.75 -11.09
N TYR A 207 -11.81 -18.70 -11.22
CA TYR A 207 -10.83 -18.59 -12.29
C TYR A 207 -9.78 -19.69 -12.13
N PHE A 208 -9.29 -19.92 -10.90
CA PHE A 208 -8.26 -20.93 -10.62
C PHE A 208 -8.81 -22.36 -10.44
N THR A 209 -10.02 -22.53 -9.93
CA THR A 209 -10.47 -23.87 -9.47
C THR A 209 -10.76 -24.84 -10.62
N THR A 210 -10.05 -25.97 -10.62
CA THR A 210 -10.29 -27.16 -11.48
C THR A 210 -10.09 -28.43 -10.67
N LEU A 211 -10.74 -29.54 -11.05
CA LEU A 211 -10.53 -30.83 -10.36
C LEU A 211 -9.07 -31.32 -10.47
N PRO A 212 -8.39 -31.26 -11.64
CA PRO A 212 -6.98 -31.63 -11.73
C PRO A 212 -6.06 -30.82 -10.83
N LEU A 213 -6.37 -29.52 -10.60
CA LEU A 213 -5.61 -28.71 -9.65
C LEU A 213 -5.78 -29.23 -8.22
N ILE A 214 -7.02 -29.54 -7.80
CA ILE A 214 -7.29 -30.07 -6.46
C ILE A 214 -6.51 -31.37 -6.23
N GLU A 215 -6.54 -32.29 -7.19
CA GLU A 215 -5.80 -33.55 -7.12
C GLU A 215 -4.29 -33.33 -7.06
N TYR A 216 -3.75 -32.44 -7.90
CA TYR A 216 -2.33 -32.13 -7.90
C TYR A 216 -1.88 -31.53 -6.55
N MET A 217 -2.66 -30.61 -5.99
CA MET A 217 -2.35 -30.02 -4.70
C MET A 217 -2.38 -31.06 -3.57
N LEU A 218 -3.39 -31.93 -3.57
CA LEU A 218 -3.53 -32.99 -2.55
C LEU A 218 -2.43 -34.06 -2.68
N ASN A 219 -2.25 -34.62 -3.87
CA ASN A 219 -1.44 -35.80 -4.07
C ASN A 219 0.06 -35.47 -4.20
N THR A 220 0.39 -34.38 -4.90
CA THR A 220 1.77 -33.99 -5.20
C THR A 220 2.32 -32.96 -4.22
N LYS A 221 1.57 -31.90 -3.92
CA LYS A 221 2.03 -30.83 -3.01
C LYS A 221 1.70 -31.09 -1.54
N LYS A 222 0.92 -32.13 -1.23
CA LYS A 222 0.44 -32.45 0.13
C LYS A 222 -0.27 -31.26 0.80
N MET A 223 -0.99 -30.47 0.01
CA MET A 223 -1.73 -29.29 0.45
C MET A 223 -3.22 -29.47 0.18
N LEU A 224 -4.05 -28.80 0.98
CA LEU A 224 -5.50 -28.86 0.82
C LEU A 224 -5.94 -27.68 -0.05
N LEU A 225 -6.95 -27.88 -0.89
CA LEU A 225 -7.50 -26.82 -1.73
C LEU A 225 -9.02 -26.77 -1.62
N THR A 226 -9.56 -25.56 -1.56
CA THR A 226 -11.00 -25.30 -1.64
C THR A 226 -11.26 -24.10 -2.52
N GLY A 227 -12.18 -24.23 -3.45
CA GLY A 227 -12.54 -23.09 -4.29
C GLY A 227 -13.92 -23.20 -4.89
N THR A 228 -14.46 -22.05 -5.27
CA THR A 228 -15.69 -22.02 -6.05
C THR A 228 -15.42 -22.61 -7.43
N ILE A 229 -16.26 -23.51 -7.93
CA ILE A 229 -16.07 -24.15 -9.24
C ILE A 229 -17.25 -23.86 -10.16
N MET A 230 -16.97 -23.69 -11.45
CA MET A 230 -18.02 -23.57 -12.46
C MET A 230 -18.66 -24.94 -12.70
N LYS A 231 -20.00 -25.00 -12.78
CA LYS A 231 -20.73 -26.25 -13.08
C LYS A 231 -20.23 -26.94 -14.36
N SER A 232 -19.83 -26.16 -15.36
CA SER A 232 -19.27 -26.66 -16.63
C SER A 232 -17.90 -27.34 -16.50
N ARG A 233 -17.21 -27.17 -15.37
CA ARG A 233 -15.91 -27.82 -15.07
C ARG A 233 -16.07 -29.11 -14.28
N LEU A 234 -17.32 -29.54 -14.00
CA LEU A 234 -17.62 -30.77 -13.31
C LEU A 234 -17.97 -31.88 -14.30
N PRO A 235 -17.65 -33.16 -13.99
CA PRO A 235 -18.12 -34.29 -14.76
C PRO A 235 -19.65 -34.32 -14.83
N LYS A 236 -20.20 -34.80 -15.95
CA LYS A 236 -21.67 -34.97 -16.11
C LYS A 236 -22.28 -35.90 -15.06
N ALA A 237 -21.49 -36.84 -14.54
CA ALA A 237 -21.89 -37.77 -13.50
C ALA A 237 -21.96 -37.14 -12.10
N ALA A 238 -21.50 -35.90 -11.91
CA ALA A 238 -21.59 -35.22 -10.62
C ALA A 238 -23.07 -35.04 -10.23
N ASN A 239 -23.46 -35.61 -9.11
CA ASN A 239 -24.84 -35.69 -8.65
C ASN A 239 -25.26 -34.40 -7.93
N LEU A 240 -25.45 -33.33 -8.71
CA LEU A 240 -25.87 -32.03 -8.20
C LEU A 240 -27.38 -31.83 -8.31
N THR A 241 -27.96 -31.24 -7.28
CA THR A 241 -29.36 -30.83 -7.28
C THR A 241 -29.61 -29.75 -8.35
N SER A 242 -30.74 -29.87 -9.06
CA SER A 242 -31.11 -28.88 -10.08
C SER A 242 -31.33 -27.50 -9.47
N ASP A 243 -31.01 -26.44 -10.21
CA ASP A 243 -31.15 -25.06 -9.71
C ASP A 243 -32.61 -24.72 -9.37
N THR A 244 -33.57 -25.31 -10.08
CA THR A 244 -35.01 -25.18 -9.80
C THR A 244 -35.39 -25.84 -8.48
N MET A 245 -34.85 -27.03 -8.18
CA MET A 245 -35.09 -27.70 -6.91
C MET A 245 -34.39 -26.98 -5.76
N MET A 246 -33.15 -26.51 -5.92
CA MET A 246 -32.46 -25.70 -4.91
C MET A 246 -33.23 -24.41 -4.59
N ALA A 247 -33.78 -23.75 -5.62
CA ALA A 247 -34.62 -22.57 -5.42
C ALA A 247 -35.92 -22.88 -4.63
N ARG A 248 -36.52 -24.06 -4.85
CA ARG A 248 -37.70 -24.52 -4.10
C ARG A 248 -37.38 -24.86 -2.65
N LEU A 249 -36.23 -25.50 -2.40
CA LEU A 249 -35.75 -25.79 -1.03
C LEU A 249 -35.44 -24.52 -0.23
N GLY A 250 -35.20 -23.41 -0.93
CA GLY A 250 -35.07 -22.09 -0.32
C GLY A 250 -33.64 -21.72 0.07
N ARG A 251 -33.49 -20.51 0.60
CA ARG A 251 -32.20 -19.92 0.96
C ARG A 251 -31.55 -20.71 2.09
N GLY A 252 -30.29 -21.07 1.94
CA GLY A 252 -29.54 -21.86 2.91
C GLY A 252 -29.53 -23.35 2.62
N SER A 253 -30.31 -23.82 1.64
CA SER A 253 -30.27 -25.22 1.23
C SER A 253 -28.90 -25.60 0.66
N SER A 254 -28.51 -26.84 0.92
CA SER A 254 -27.24 -27.39 0.46
C SER A 254 -27.38 -28.84 0.02
N ALA A 255 -26.53 -29.23 -0.92
CA ALA A 255 -26.37 -30.60 -1.37
C ALA A 255 -24.87 -30.90 -1.49
N GLN A 256 -24.50 -32.18 -1.29
CA GLN A 256 -23.13 -32.65 -1.43
C GLN A 256 -23.09 -33.83 -2.38
N ASP A 257 -22.05 -33.85 -3.19
CA ASP A 257 -21.61 -35.01 -3.94
C ASP A 257 -20.15 -35.29 -3.57
N VAL A 258 -19.84 -36.57 -3.33
CA VAL A 258 -18.49 -37.00 -2.92
C VAL A 258 -17.96 -37.92 -4.00
N ARG A 259 -16.76 -37.62 -4.48
CA ARG A 259 -16.11 -38.49 -5.45
C ARG A 259 -15.92 -39.89 -4.86
N CYS A 260 -16.00 -40.93 -5.70
CA CYS A 260 -15.92 -42.33 -5.28
C CYS A 260 -14.69 -42.68 -4.42
N ASP A 261 -13.56 -41.99 -4.60
CA ASP A 261 -12.35 -42.20 -3.81
C ASP A 261 -12.32 -41.43 -2.48
N GLY A 262 -13.37 -40.67 -2.16
CA GLY A 262 -13.50 -39.87 -0.94
C GLY A 262 -12.64 -38.60 -0.91
N ASN A 263 -11.78 -38.37 -1.92
CA ASN A 263 -10.75 -37.32 -1.86
C ASN A 263 -11.26 -35.94 -2.25
N ILE A 264 -12.39 -35.85 -2.96
CA ILE A 264 -12.96 -34.57 -3.41
C ILE A 264 -14.43 -34.50 -3.06
N ASN A 265 -14.79 -33.41 -2.40
CA ASN A 265 -16.14 -33.05 -2.01
C ASN A 265 -16.62 -31.89 -2.87
N ILE A 266 -17.81 -32.03 -3.45
CA ILE A 266 -18.50 -30.97 -4.18
C ILE A 266 -19.70 -30.55 -3.36
N VAL A 267 -19.73 -29.30 -2.90
CA VAL A 267 -20.83 -28.75 -2.11
C VAL A 267 -21.53 -27.68 -2.90
N GLN A 268 -22.85 -27.84 -3.09
CA GLN A 268 -23.73 -26.82 -3.66
C GLN A 268 -24.46 -26.12 -2.50
N TRP A 269 -24.44 -24.78 -2.49
CA TRP A 269 -25.17 -23.97 -1.52
C TRP A 269 -26.01 -22.92 -2.24
N TYR A 270 -27.28 -22.81 -1.87
CA TYR A 270 -28.20 -21.87 -2.49
C TYR A 270 -28.45 -20.66 -1.59
N PHE A 271 -28.19 -19.47 -2.13
CA PHE A 271 -28.61 -18.22 -1.50
C PHE A 271 -29.61 -17.46 -2.38
N MET A 272 -29.14 -16.73 -3.38
CA MET A 272 -30.00 -16.21 -4.47
C MET A 272 -29.84 -17.03 -5.75
N LYS A 273 -28.68 -17.65 -5.89
CA LYS A 273 -28.27 -18.57 -6.95
C LYS A 273 -27.39 -19.63 -6.30
N SER A 274 -27.32 -20.81 -6.92
CA SER A 274 -26.40 -21.87 -6.49
C SER A 274 -24.96 -21.40 -6.62
N VAL A 275 -24.19 -21.58 -5.55
CA VAL A 275 -22.74 -21.52 -5.54
C VAL A 275 -22.23 -22.93 -5.31
N ILE A 276 -21.30 -23.38 -6.15
CA ILE A 276 -20.70 -24.70 -6.04
C ILE A 276 -19.25 -24.52 -5.59
N LEU A 277 -18.84 -25.26 -4.57
CA LEU A 277 -17.47 -25.35 -4.11
C LEU A 277 -16.96 -26.78 -4.29
N ALA A 278 -15.69 -26.91 -4.68
CA ALA A 278 -14.98 -28.17 -4.67
C ALA A 278 -13.85 -28.09 -3.63
N SER A 279 -13.67 -29.16 -2.85
CA SER A 279 -12.71 -29.20 -1.74
C SER A 279 -12.08 -30.57 -1.60
N SER A 280 -10.79 -30.60 -1.24
CA SER A 280 -10.09 -31.83 -0.85
C SER A 280 -10.20 -32.18 0.64
N SER A 281 -10.91 -31.38 1.45
CA SER A 281 -10.97 -31.59 2.91
C SER A 281 -12.27 -31.18 3.57
N LEU A 282 -12.99 -30.19 3.05
CA LEU A 282 -14.22 -29.66 3.65
C LEU A 282 -15.45 -30.29 3.01
N GLN A 283 -16.43 -30.58 3.86
CA GLN A 283 -17.71 -31.17 3.47
C GLN A 283 -18.87 -30.22 3.81
N ILE A 284 -20.11 -30.69 3.63
CA ILE A 284 -21.34 -29.93 3.91
C ILE A 284 -21.62 -29.70 5.41
N GLU A 285 -20.73 -30.13 6.31
CA GLU A 285 -20.90 -30.13 7.76
C GLU A 285 -21.67 -28.92 8.29
N ALA A 286 -22.57 -29.21 9.24
CA ALA A 286 -23.43 -28.23 9.88
C ALA A 286 -22.60 -27.08 10.47
N SER A 287 -23.06 -25.86 10.23
CA SER A 287 -22.36 -24.64 10.63
C SER A 287 -23.37 -23.59 11.07
N ASP A 288 -22.91 -22.36 11.26
CA ASP A 288 -23.69 -21.23 11.73
C ASP A 288 -24.72 -20.70 10.72
N ASP A 289 -25.56 -19.81 11.22
CA ASP A 289 -26.39 -18.94 10.40
C ASP A 289 -25.60 -17.69 10.01
N CYS A 290 -25.56 -17.38 8.72
CA CYS A 290 -25.03 -16.10 8.25
C CYS A 290 -26.14 -15.05 8.16
N ARG A 291 -25.89 -13.86 8.73
CA ARG A 291 -26.81 -12.73 8.64
C ARG A 291 -26.67 -12.04 7.29
N ARG A 292 -27.73 -12.03 6.49
CA ARG A 292 -27.76 -11.40 5.15
C ARG A 292 -28.92 -10.44 4.99
N TRP A 293 -28.67 -9.26 4.42
CA TRP A 293 -29.73 -8.31 4.10
C TRP A 293 -30.54 -8.79 2.90
N SER A 294 -31.85 -8.94 3.06
CA SER A 294 -32.77 -9.17 1.97
C SER A 294 -33.34 -7.85 1.48
N LYS A 295 -32.99 -7.43 0.26
CA LYS A 295 -33.59 -6.23 -0.36
C LYS A 295 -35.11 -6.36 -0.55
N LYS A 296 -35.59 -7.59 -0.78
CA LYS A 296 -37.02 -7.87 -1.00
C LYS A 296 -37.83 -7.67 0.29
N ASP A 297 -37.28 -8.14 1.41
CA ASP A 297 -38.00 -8.21 2.68
C ASP A 297 -37.63 -7.05 3.63
N SER A 298 -36.73 -6.16 3.20
CA SER A 298 -36.17 -5.04 3.97
C SER A 298 -35.74 -5.42 5.39
N LYS A 299 -35.23 -6.64 5.55
CA LYS A 299 -34.78 -7.19 6.83
C LYS A 299 -33.56 -8.07 6.67
N TYR A 300 -32.86 -8.25 7.79
CA TYR A 300 -31.83 -9.26 7.87
C TYR A 300 -32.44 -10.65 8.04
N LEU A 301 -31.99 -11.58 7.22
CA LEU A 301 -32.34 -12.99 7.30
C LEU A 301 -31.18 -13.77 7.91
N HIS A 302 -31.54 -14.79 8.68
CA HIS A 302 -30.63 -15.85 9.10
C HIS A 302 -30.67 -16.94 8.04
N VAL A 303 -29.52 -17.25 7.47
CA VAL A 303 -29.40 -18.23 6.40
C VAL A 303 -28.40 -19.29 6.83
N PRO A 304 -28.84 -20.56 6.97
CA PRO A 304 -27.96 -21.66 7.25
C PRO A 304 -26.83 -21.70 6.21
N ARG A 305 -25.60 -21.76 6.72
CA ARG A 305 -24.40 -21.74 5.88
C ARG A 305 -23.55 -22.96 6.23
N PRO A 306 -23.13 -23.79 5.26
CA PRO A 306 -22.19 -24.87 5.50
C PRO A 306 -20.80 -24.37 5.91
N ASN A 307 -20.06 -25.19 6.67
CA ASN A 307 -18.73 -24.80 7.18
C ASN A 307 -17.75 -24.46 6.05
N ILE A 308 -17.81 -25.22 4.94
CA ILE A 308 -17.02 -24.92 3.72
C ILE A 308 -17.22 -23.50 3.19
N VAL A 309 -18.47 -22.99 3.22
CA VAL A 309 -18.80 -21.64 2.75
C VAL A 309 -18.32 -20.59 3.75
N LYS A 310 -18.39 -20.87 5.06
CA LYS A 310 -17.86 -19.99 6.09
C LYS A 310 -16.36 -19.80 5.93
N LYS A 311 -15.61 -20.90 5.95
CA LYS A 311 -14.14 -20.92 5.82
C LYS A 311 -13.66 -20.27 4.52
N TYR A 312 -14.35 -20.56 3.42
CA TYR A 312 -14.08 -19.91 2.14
C TYR A 312 -14.20 -18.38 2.22
N ASN A 313 -15.31 -17.87 2.76
CA ASN A 313 -15.53 -16.42 2.86
C ASN A 313 -14.54 -15.74 3.82
N GLU A 314 -14.20 -16.39 4.94
CA GLU A 314 -13.23 -15.87 5.90
C GLU A 314 -11.83 -15.71 5.28
N CYS A 315 -11.37 -16.73 4.55
CA CYS A 315 -10.05 -16.71 3.94
C CYS A 315 -9.99 -15.77 2.72
N MET A 316 -10.95 -15.88 1.80
CA MET A 316 -11.01 -15.01 0.61
C MET A 316 -11.17 -13.53 0.98
N GLY A 317 -11.82 -13.23 2.10
CA GLY A 317 -11.94 -11.87 2.63
C GLY A 317 -10.58 -11.20 2.88
N GLY A 318 -9.50 -11.97 3.13
CA GLY A 318 -8.15 -11.45 3.26
C GLY A 318 -7.66 -10.70 2.01
N ILE A 319 -7.97 -11.21 0.82
CA ILE A 319 -7.63 -10.55 -0.45
C ILE A 319 -8.40 -9.23 -0.58
N ASP A 320 -9.71 -9.25 -0.30
CA ASP A 320 -10.55 -8.05 -0.35
C ASP A 320 -10.06 -6.97 0.62
N LEU A 321 -9.56 -7.37 1.80
CA LEU A 321 -8.99 -6.46 2.79
C LEU A 321 -7.77 -5.73 2.24
N ILE A 322 -6.80 -6.44 1.66
CA ILE A 322 -5.57 -5.82 1.15
C ILE A 322 -5.85 -4.96 -0.08
N ASP A 323 -6.72 -5.42 -0.99
CA ASP A 323 -7.15 -4.64 -2.17
C ASP A 323 -7.79 -3.32 -1.75
N ARG A 324 -8.68 -3.37 -0.76
CA ARG A 324 -9.35 -2.20 -0.20
C ARG A 324 -8.36 -1.24 0.47
N MET A 325 -7.42 -1.75 1.27
CA MET A 325 -6.41 -0.94 1.93
C MET A 325 -5.53 -0.18 0.91
N ILE A 326 -5.04 -0.87 -0.11
CA ILE A 326 -4.23 -0.27 -1.17
C ILE A 326 -5.06 0.76 -1.96
N SER A 327 -6.33 0.46 -2.24
CA SER A 327 -7.23 1.36 -2.95
C SER A 327 -7.48 2.66 -2.19
N TYR A 328 -7.74 2.60 -0.88
CA TYR A 328 -8.05 3.79 -0.08
C TYR A 328 -6.93 4.80 -0.06
N TYR A 329 -5.66 4.38 0.00
CA TYR A 329 -4.53 5.30 0.08
C TYR A 329 -3.54 5.10 -1.06
N ARG A 330 -4.06 4.86 -2.27
CA ARG A 330 -3.25 4.74 -3.48
C ARG A 330 -2.56 6.05 -3.80
N ILE A 331 -1.31 5.99 -4.25
CA ILE A 331 -0.59 7.14 -4.84
C ILE A 331 -1.16 7.39 -6.26
N GLY A 332 -2.33 8.04 -6.30
CA GLY A 332 -3.23 8.11 -7.46
C GLY A 332 -2.76 9.02 -8.62
N ALA A 333 -1.72 9.80 -8.43
CA ALA A 333 -1.21 10.78 -9.39
C ALA A 333 -1.15 10.28 -10.85
N ARG A 334 -1.80 10.97 -11.80
CA ARG A 334 -1.80 10.58 -13.23
C ARG A 334 -0.36 10.47 -13.76
N SER A 335 -0.01 9.33 -14.35
CA SER A 335 1.31 9.08 -14.98
C SER A 335 1.08 8.33 -16.28
N LYS A 336 1.83 8.70 -17.33
CA LYS A 336 1.90 7.93 -18.57
C LYS A 336 2.91 6.77 -18.49
N LYS A 337 3.78 6.77 -17.47
CA LYS A 337 4.81 5.73 -17.26
C LYS A 337 4.26 4.64 -16.35
N TRP A 338 4.15 3.42 -16.89
CA TRP A 338 3.70 2.26 -16.15
C TRP A 338 4.66 1.89 -15.01
N THR A 339 5.97 2.03 -15.22
CA THR A 339 7.00 1.70 -14.21
C THR A 339 6.79 2.47 -12.91
N VAL A 340 6.59 3.80 -13.00
CA VAL A 340 6.33 4.67 -11.84
C VAL A 340 5.06 4.25 -11.10
N LYS A 341 4.02 3.83 -11.84
CA LYS A 341 2.76 3.36 -11.25
C LYS A 341 2.93 2.05 -10.51
N SER A 342 3.67 1.10 -11.09
CA SER A 342 3.99 -0.17 -10.45
C SER A 342 4.90 0.02 -9.23
N ILE A 343 5.92 0.89 -9.30
CA ILE A 343 6.79 1.23 -8.16
C ILE A 343 5.95 1.74 -6.99
N PHE A 344 5.04 2.68 -7.23
CA PHE A 344 4.17 3.19 -6.18
C PHE A 344 3.19 2.14 -5.63
N HIS A 345 2.67 1.24 -6.47
CA HIS A 345 1.83 0.14 -6.00
C HIS A 345 2.60 -0.78 -5.07
N LEU A 346 3.80 -1.20 -5.46
CA LEU A 346 4.69 -2.05 -4.67
C LEU A 346 5.09 -1.38 -3.34
N PHE A 347 5.37 -0.07 -3.36
CA PHE A 347 5.66 0.69 -2.15
C PHE A 347 4.46 0.73 -1.19
N VAL A 348 3.25 0.96 -1.70
CA VAL A 348 2.03 0.95 -0.89
C VAL A 348 1.71 -0.45 -0.36
N LEU A 349 1.95 -1.50 -1.15
CA LEU A 349 1.83 -2.89 -0.72
C LEU A 349 2.77 -3.19 0.46
N ALA A 350 4.04 -2.77 0.39
CA ALA A 350 4.98 -2.92 1.50
C ALA A 350 4.50 -2.23 2.77
N ILE A 351 3.99 -0.99 2.66
CA ILE A 351 3.45 -0.26 3.83
C ILE A 351 2.21 -0.97 4.40
N ALA A 352 1.32 -1.46 3.54
CA ALA A 352 0.14 -2.20 3.97
C ALA A 352 0.52 -3.50 4.70
N ASN A 353 1.43 -4.28 4.15
CA ASN A 353 1.97 -5.48 4.80
C ASN A 353 2.65 -5.16 6.13
N SER A 354 3.50 -4.13 6.17
CA SER A 354 4.15 -3.67 7.40
C SER A 354 3.14 -3.31 8.49
N TRP A 355 2.04 -2.64 8.14
CA TRP A 355 0.99 -2.32 9.10
C TRP A 355 0.23 -3.55 9.58
N ILE A 356 -0.13 -4.47 8.68
CA ILE A 356 -0.83 -5.71 9.06
C ILE A 356 0.02 -6.53 10.01
N PHE A 357 1.32 -6.65 9.72
CA PHE A 357 2.29 -7.35 10.57
C PHE A 357 2.46 -6.64 11.93
N TYR A 358 2.70 -5.33 11.94
CA TYR A 358 2.74 -4.51 13.16
C TYR A 358 1.48 -4.68 14.01
N ARG A 359 0.30 -4.61 13.39
CA ARG A 359 -0.98 -4.73 14.10
C ARG A 359 -1.11 -6.11 14.75
N ASP A 360 -0.74 -7.18 14.05
CA ASP A 360 -0.81 -8.55 14.58
C ASP A 360 0.15 -8.75 15.76
N ASP A 361 1.38 -8.25 15.64
CA ASP A 361 2.40 -8.29 16.69
C ASP A 361 1.95 -7.53 17.94
N ARG A 362 1.45 -6.30 17.78
CA ARG A 362 0.93 -5.47 18.89
C ARG A 362 -0.28 -6.08 19.56
N GLN A 363 -1.17 -6.72 18.81
CA GLN A 363 -2.31 -7.45 19.37
C GLN A 363 -1.85 -8.62 20.24
N LYS A 364 -0.84 -9.37 19.81
CA LYS A 364 -0.26 -10.48 20.60
C LYS A 364 0.40 -10.01 21.89
N LEU A 365 1.01 -8.83 21.87
CA LEU A 365 1.59 -8.19 23.06
C LEU A 365 0.54 -7.55 23.99
N GLY A 366 -0.75 -7.53 23.61
CA GLY A 366 -1.81 -6.94 24.41
C GLY A 366 -1.82 -5.40 24.40
N ASP A 367 -1.17 -4.76 23.43
CA ASP A 367 -1.10 -3.30 23.34
C ASP A 367 -2.50 -2.69 23.09
N ARG A 368 -2.90 -1.74 23.94
CA ARG A 368 -4.19 -1.04 23.83
C ARG A 368 -4.19 0.08 22.80
N LYS A 369 -3.01 0.59 22.42
CA LYS A 369 -2.83 1.73 21.50
C LYS A 369 -2.19 1.29 20.19
N ILE A 370 -2.98 0.61 19.36
CA ILE A 370 -2.52 0.17 18.04
C ILE A 370 -2.90 1.22 17.01
N MET A 371 -1.91 1.75 16.28
CA MET A 371 -2.14 2.74 15.24
C MET A 371 -3.10 2.22 14.17
N LYS A 372 -4.07 3.05 13.77
CA LYS A 372 -4.88 2.79 12.57
C LYS A 372 -4.01 2.91 11.32
N PHE A 373 -4.45 2.32 10.20
CA PHE A 373 -3.64 2.27 8.98
C PHE A 373 -3.23 3.67 8.46
N LEU A 374 -4.12 4.66 8.54
CA LEU A 374 -3.81 6.04 8.16
C LEU A 374 -2.71 6.64 9.05
N GLU A 375 -2.83 6.48 10.36
CA GLU A 375 -1.85 6.98 11.34
C GLU A 375 -0.48 6.35 11.09
N PHE A 376 -0.44 5.03 10.87
CA PHE A 376 0.78 4.31 10.52
C PHE A 376 1.40 4.81 9.21
N LYS A 377 0.59 5.04 8.15
CA LYS A 377 1.08 5.62 6.89
C LYS A 377 1.66 7.01 7.07
N VAL A 378 1.04 7.86 7.89
CA VAL A 378 1.55 9.20 8.19
C VAL A 378 2.86 9.10 8.96
N ALA A 379 2.96 8.24 9.98
CA ALA A 379 4.20 8.01 10.71
C ALA A 379 5.34 7.53 9.79
N VAL A 380 5.06 6.60 8.86
CA VAL A 380 6.04 6.17 7.85
C VAL A 380 6.44 7.33 6.94
N ALA A 381 5.49 8.16 6.49
CA ALA A 381 5.80 9.33 5.69
C ALA A 381 6.71 10.30 6.45
N GLU A 382 6.41 10.60 7.72
CA GLU A 382 7.23 11.48 8.55
C GLU A 382 8.63 10.93 8.75
N LEU A 383 8.79 9.63 9.00
CA LEU A 383 10.10 8.98 9.08
C LEU A 383 10.90 9.14 7.78
N LEU A 384 10.25 8.94 6.63
CA LEU A 384 10.90 9.12 5.32
C LEU A 384 11.23 10.59 5.01
N LEU A 385 10.59 11.54 5.69
CA LEU A 385 10.78 12.99 5.54
C LEU A 385 11.75 13.60 6.56
N LYS A 386 12.23 12.81 7.52
CA LYS A 386 13.29 13.26 8.41
C LYS A 386 14.61 13.32 7.64
N SER A 387 15.26 14.47 7.72
CA SER A 387 16.68 14.60 7.38
C SER A 387 17.52 13.95 8.47
N ASP A 388 18.63 13.31 8.11
CA ASP A 388 19.57 12.63 9.02
C ASP A 388 20.35 13.60 9.94
N LYS A 389 19.84 14.82 10.13
CA LYS A 389 20.48 15.91 10.90
C LYS A 389 20.10 15.95 12.38
N SER A 390 19.56 14.86 12.94
CA SER A 390 19.20 14.82 14.36
C SER A 390 19.68 13.53 15.03
N GLU A 391 20.99 13.38 15.14
CA GLU A 391 21.65 12.65 16.25
C GLU A 391 23.18 12.93 16.29
N ASN A 392 23.58 14.20 16.08
CA ASN A 392 24.90 14.67 16.50
C ASN A 392 24.69 15.65 17.66
N TYR A 393 24.59 15.11 18.88
CA TYR A 393 25.06 15.86 20.04
C TYR A 393 26.58 15.86 19.98
N SER A 394 27.14 16.86 19.30
CA SER A 394 28.54 17.21 19.41
C SER A 394 28.67 18.71 19.15
N THR A 395 28.89 19.41 20.26
CA THR A 395 29.88 20.48 20.42
C THR A 395 30.18 21.34 19.21
N GLY A 396 29.87 22.63 19.38
CA GLY A 396 30.26 23.79 18.58
C GLY A 396 31.32 23.57 17.49
N ILE A 397 30.96 23.98 16.28
CA ILE A 397 31.61 25.03 15.48
C ILE A 397 30.84 25.08 14.15
N SER A 398 30.09 26.17 13.95
CA SER A 398 29.41 26.45 12.68
C SER A 398 30.39 27.14 11.74
N THR A 399 30.73 26.48 10.63
CA THR A 399 31.32 27.13 9.46
C THR A 399 30.23 27.53 8.47
N LEU A 400 30.39 28.75 7.96
CA LEU A 400 29.41 29.54 7.23
C LEU A 400 29.05 28.96 5.87
N ALA A 401 27.76 28.99 5.54
CA ALA A 401 27.28 29.06 4.16
C ALA A 401 26.42 30.32 3.98
N THR A 402 26.92 31.21 3.14
CA THR A 402 26.34 32.48 2.73
C THR A 402 24.96 32.31 2.09
N ARG A 403 23.95 33.06 2.57
CA ARG A 403 22.68 33.25 1.86
C ARG A 403 22.42 34.72 1.61
N SER A 404 22.31 35.03 0.33
CA SER A 404 21.95 36.32 -0.24
C SER A 404 20.47 36.68 0.01
N SER A 405 20.24 37.98 0.08
CA SER A 405 19.01 38.70 0.38
C SER A 405 17.84 38.45 -0.58
N SER A 406 16.61 38.32 -0.05
CA SER A 406 15.38 38.86 -0.68
C SER A 406 14.15 38.84 0.24
N GLY A 407 13.64 40.04 0.58
CA GLY A 407 12.22 40.39 0.72
C GLY A 407 11.41 39.96 1.96
N PRO A 408 10.48 40.80 2.48
CA PRO A 408 9.66 40.47 3.65
C PRO A 408 8.53 39.49 3.30
N ARG A 409 8.41 38.40 4.08
CA ARG A 409 7.30 37.44 3.98
C ARG A 409 6.04 37.98 4.71
N PRO A 410 4.83 37.83 4.15
CA PRO A 410 3.59 37.99 4.91
C PRO A 410 3.36 36.77 5.83
N LEU A 411 2.83 37.03 7.02
CA LEU A 411 2.45 36.07 8.06
C LEU A 411 1.42 35.05 7.52
N SER A 412 1.71 33.75 7.68
CA SER A 412 0.77 32.67 7.43
C SER A 412 0.05 32.28 8.72
N GLN A 413 -1.25 32.55 8.78
CA GLN A 413 -2.17 32.04 9.79
C GLN A 413 -2.46 30.55 9.52
N SER A 414 -1.86 29.63 10.28
CA SER A 414 -2.41 28.27 10.46
C SER A 414 -1.67 27.53 11.59
N TYR A 415 -2.16 27.65 12.82
CA TYR A 415 -1.85 26.69 13.88
C TYR A 415 -3.05 25.76 14.05
N PHE A 416 -2.83 24.48 13.79
CA PHE A 416 -3.70 23.43 14.31
C PHE A 416 -3.61 23.44 15.83
N LEU A 417 -4.80 23.50 16.45
CA LEU A 417 -5.04 23.52 17.89
C LEU A 417 -4.34 22.35 18.60
N GLN A 418 -3.24 22.63 19.30
CA GLN A 418 -2.87 21.87 20.50
C GLN A 418 -3.66 22.45 21.67
N LYS A 419 -4.50 21.60 22.28
CA LYS A 419 -5.28 21.95 23.47
C LYS A 419 -4.36 22.26 24.66
N ASN A 420 -4.55 23.44 25.24
CA ASN A 420 -4.36 23.83 26.63
C ASN A 420 -2.97 23.60 27.27
N LYS A 421 -1.95 24.26 26.72
CA LYS A 421 -0.91 24.87 27.57
C LYS A 421 -0.99 26.39 27.39
N PRO A 422 -0.82 27.22 28.44
CA PRO A 422 -0.62 28.64 28.23
C PRO A 422 0.56 28.81 27.27
N ILE A 423 0.37 29.58 26.21
CA ILE A 423 1.44 29.88 25.25
C ILE A 423 2.42 30.80 26.00
N GLU A 424 3.57 30.26 26.38
CA GLU A 424 4.59 31.01 27.10
C GLU A 424 5.41 31.83 26.09
N HIS A 425 5.29 33.15 26.19
CA HIS A 425 6.03 34.10 25.36
C HIS A 425 7.32 34.51 26.08
N PHE A 426 8.47 34.09 25.55
CA PHE A 426 9.79 34.39 26.13
C PHE A 426 10.55 35.46 25.34
N PRO A 427 11.18 36.45 26.01
CA PRO A 427 12.02 37.44 25.36
C PRO A 427 13.42 36.89 25.10
N ALA A 428 13.91 37.02 23.86
CA ALA A 428 15.29 36.76 23.48
C ALA A 428 15.94 37.99 22.84
N LEU A 429 17.26 38.07 22.96
CA LEU A 429 18.07 39.15 22.43
C LEU A 429 18.64 38.74 21.07
N ALA A 430 18.35 39.51 20.04
CA ALA A 430 18.94 39.30 18.72
C ALA A 430 20.38 39.83 18.70
N SER A 431 21.34 39.00 19.12
CA SER A 431 22.78 39.29 19.10
C SER A 431 23.31 39.55 17.68
N ASP A 432 22.75 38.85 16.70
CA ASP A 432 23.28 38.79 15.33
C ASP A 432 22.72 39.90 14.41
N LEU A 433 21.81 40.72 14.93
CA LEU A 433 21.19 41.82 14.19
C LEU A 433 22.08 43.07 14.28
N LYS A 434 22.72 43.43 13.16
CA LYS A 434 23.51 44.67 13.02
C LYS A 434 22.72 45.92 13.39
N ASN A 435 21.42 45.95 13.07
CA ASN A 435 20.52 47.08 13.32
C ASN A 435 19.34 46.66 14.19
N SER A 436 18.91 47.55 15.09
CA SER A 436 17.70 47.34 15.89
C SER A 436 16.42 47.47 15.04
N MET A 437 15.44 46.61 15.30
CA MET A 437 14.17 46.54 14.57
C MET A 437 13.11 47.42 15.23
N ARG A 438 12.14 47.95 14.48
CA ARG A 438 11.09 48.80 15.07
C ARG A 438 10.17 47.98 15.98
N CYS A 439 9.91 48.49 17.18
CA CYS A 439 8.97 47.91 18.13
C CYS A 439 7.56 47.83 17.53
N LYS A 440 6.92 46.68 17.67
CA LYS A 440 5.61 46.38 17.07
C LYS A 440 4.41 46.66 17.97
N ASN A 441 4.64 47.06 19.22
CA ASN A 441 3.55 47.48 20.11
C ASN A 441 2.87 48.75 19.59
N GLN A 442 1.53 48.79 19.63
CA GLN A 442 0.75 49.92 19.14
C GLN A 442 1.17 51.22 19.86
N GLY A 443 1.38 52.29 19.09
CA GLY A 443 1.84 53.58 19.61
C GLY A 443 3.34 53.69 19.91
N CYS A 444 4.11 52.60 19.82
CA CYS A 444 5.57 52.67 20.02
C CYS A 444 6.33 53.00 18.73
N LYS A 445 7.23 53.99 18.78
CA LYS A 445 8.12 54.37 17.67
C LYS A 445 9.59 53.99 17.90
N GLN A 446 9.92 53.38 19.05
CA GLN A 446 11.29 53.01 19.40
C GLN A 446 11.78 51.77 18.63
N LYS A 447 13.09 51.58 18.59
CA LYS A 447 13.74 50.36 18.08
C LYS A 447 14.04 49.40 19.23
N ALA A 448 13.97 48.10 18.96
CA ALA A 448 14.18 47.01 19.89
C ALA A 448 15.14 45.98 19.27
N LYS A 449 16.00 45.40 20.11
CA LYS A 449 16.78 44.19 19.80
C LYS A 449 16.20 42.94 20.45
N VAL A 450 15.20 43.11 21.31
CA VAL A 450 14.49 42.02 21.97
C VAL A 450 13.32 41.60 21.09
N PHE A 451 13.17 40.29 20.90
CA PHE A 451 12.05 39.69 20.18
C PHE A 451 11.46 38.54 20.98
N CYS A 452 10.23 38.13 20.66
CA CYS A 452 9.64 36.94 21.25
C CYS A 452 10.02 35.69 20.46
N GLU A 453 10.60 34.69 21.12
CA GLU A 453 10.99 33.42 20.46
C GLU A 453 9.80 32.62 19.92
N PHE A 454 8.60 32.88 20.44
CA PHE A 454 7.40 32.17 20.00
C PHE A 454 6.73 32.81 18.77
N CYS A 455 6.69 34.14 18.68
CA CYS A 455 5.95 34.86 17.63
C CYS A 455 6.82 35.73 16.72
N ASP A 456 8.14 35.77 16.93
CA ASP A 456 9.12 36.55 16.16
C ASP A 456 8.84 38.06 16.10
N VAL A 457 8.14 38.60 17.10
CA VAL A 457 7.79 40.03 17.19
C VAL A 457 8.82 40.79 18.01
N PHE A 458 9.39 41.85 17.43
CA PHE A 458 10.33 42.75 18.12
C PHE A 458 9.60 43.74 19.03
N LEU A 459 9.95 43.75 20.31
CA LEU A 459 9.27 44.53 21.36
C LEU A 459 10.29 45.15 22.31
N CYS A 460 10.00 46.37 22.80
CA CYS A 460 10.85 47.02 23.78
C CYS A 460 10.75 46.30 25.13
N LEU A 461 11.91 46.01 25.71
CA LEU A 461 12.06 45.53 27.07
C LEU A 461 13.23 46.30 27.69
N THR A 462 12.92 47.44 28.31
CA THR A 462 13.89 48.33 28.97
C THR A 462 13.41 48.68 30.37
N GLY A 463 14.28 49.21 31.23
CA GLY A 463 13.94 49.56 32.61
C GLY A 463 12.76 50.54 32.76
N HIS A 464 12.52 51.39 31.76
CA HIS A 464 11.44 52.38 31.76
C HIS A 464 10.23 52.01 30.88
N LYS A 465 10.31 50.91 30.09
CA LYS A 465 9.26 50.55 29.14
C LYS A 465 9.23 49.05 28.82
N ASN A 466 8.10 48.40 29.08
CA ASN A 466 7.90 46.97 28.86
C ASN A 466 6.78 46.69 27.85
N CYS A 467 7.05 47.04 26.58
CA CYS A 467 6.15 46.72 25.47
C CYS A 467 5.99 45.20 25.27
N PHE A 468 6.96 44.39 25.73
CA PHE A 468 6.90 42.94 25.62
C PHE A 468 5.74 42.37 26.44
N LYS A 469 5.62 42.80 27.70
CA LYS A 469 4.53 42.40 28.59
C LYS A 469 3.19 42.94 28.09
N GLU A 470 3.12 44.22 27.71
CA GLU A 470 1.87 44.85 27.22
C GLU A 470 1.31 44.18 25.96
N PHE A 471 2.18 43.73 25.05
CA PHE A 471 1.76 43.12 23.78
C PHE A 471 1.18 41.71 23.97
N HIS A 472 1.66 40.94 24.96
CA HIS A 472 1.26 39.55 25.19
C HIS A 472 0.23 39.37 26.33
N LEU A 473 -0.07 40.44 27.08
CA LEU A 473 -1.16 40.45 28.07
C LEU A 473 -2.49 40.97 27.52
N LYS A 474 -2.52 41.41 26.26
CA LYS A 474 -3.75 41.63 25.49
C LYS A 474 -4.18 40.33 24.85
#